data_AF-A0AB37HGS9-F1
#
_entry.id   AF-A0AB37HGS9-F1
#
_cell.length_a   1.000
_cell.length_b   1.000
_cell.length_c   1.000
_cell.angle_alpha   90.00
_cell.angle_beta   90.00
_cell.angle_gamma   90.00
#
_symmetry.space_group_name_H-M   'P 1'
#
loop_
_entity.id
_entity.type
_entity.pdbx_description
1 polymer ?
#
loop_
_entity_poly.entity_id
_entity_poly.type
_entity_poly.pdbx_seq_one_letter_code
_entity_poly.pdbx_strand_id
1 'polypeptide(L)' 'MKLIYWKGMVKLFDTKDGPIYEPTTSVTESIYKWLKKHQATLDGSRAYEEMKEIYETLDFDFRQNKRHVG' A
#
# COMPACT_ATOMS: atom_id res chain seq x y z
N MET A 1 -19.10 4.51 15.15
CA MET A 1 -18.83 5.20 13.87
C MET A 1 -18.75 4.13 12.78
N LYS A 2 -19.69 4.10 11.84
CA LYS A 2 -19.76 3.11 10.74
C LYS A 2 -19.49 3.87 9.44
N LEU A 3 -18.28 3.75 8.91
CA LEU A 3 -17.94 4.35 7.61
C LEU A 3 -18.41 3.38 6.52
N ILE A 4 -19.52 3.75 5.88
CA ILE A 4 -20.07 3.07 4.70
C ILE A 4 -19.40 3.73 3.49
N TYR A 5 -18.49 3.04 2.82
CA TYR A 5 -17.87 3.57 1.61
C TYR A 5 -18.58 3.02 0.36
N TRP A 6 -18.92 3.92 -0.56
CA TRP A 6 -19.68 3.65 -1.76
C TRP A 6 -18.75 3.38 -2.97
N LYS A 7 -19.02 2.26 -3.65
CA LYS A 7 -18.71 1.83 -5.02
C LYS A 7 -17.81 2.79 -5.86
N GLY A 8 -16.52 2.48 -5.88
CA GLY A 8 -15.45 3.19 -6.62
C GLY A 8 -14.12 3.27 -5.88
N MET A 9 -14.04 2.64 -4.70
CA MET A 9 -13.02 2.87 -3.69
C MET A 9 -11.65 2.38 -4.13
N VAL A 10 -10.69 3.30 -4.19
CA VAL A 10 -9.30 2.96 -3.94
C VAL A 10 -9.27 2.36 -2.54
N LYS A 11 -9.12 1.04 -2.44
CA LYS A 11 -9.01 0.37 -1.16
C LYS A 11 -7.68 0.81 -0.54
N LEU A 12 -7.73 1.33 0.67
CA LEU A 12 -6.58 1.80 1.42
C LEU A 12 -6.76 1.42 2.88
N PHE A 13 -5.67 1.45 3.64
CA PHE A 13 -5.73 1.45 5.10
C PHE A 13 -4.85 2.57 5.65
N ASP A 14 -5.32 3.22 6.71
CA ASP A 14 -4.63 4.33 7.35
C ASP A 14 -3.47 3.81 8.20
N THR A 15 -2.31 4.49 8.13
CA THR A 15 -1.19 4.29 9.06
C THR A 15 -0.83 5.62 9.72
N LYS A 16 0.03 5.61 10.73
CA LYS A 16 0.47 6.84 11.42
C LYS A 16 1.09 7.86 10.46
N ASP A 17 1.84 7.38 9.48
CA ASP A 17 2.51 8.19 8.44
C ASP A 17 1.68 8.35 7.16
N GLY A 18 0.35 8.20 7.27
CA GLY A 18 -0.57 8.37 6.16
C GLY A 18 -0.97 7.07 5.46
N PRO A 19 -2.00 7.11 4.60
CA PRO A 19 -2.66 5.93 4.07
C PRO A 19 -1.78 5.13 3.10
N ILE A 20 -1.86 3.81 3.18
CA ILE A 20 -1.27 2.90 2.19
C ILE A 20 -2.38 2.42 1.26
N TYR A 21 -2.23 2.70 -0.03
CA TYR A 21 -3.19 2.34 -1.07
C TYR A 21 -2.98 0.92 -1.57
N GLU A 22 -4.05 0.24 -1.99
CA GLU A 22 -3.96 -1.07 -2.64
C GLU A 22 -3.09 -1.01 -3.89
N PRO A 23 -2.33 -2.09 -4.15
CA PRO A 23 -1.43 -2.15 -5.28
C PRO A 23 -2.25 -2.27 -6.57
N THR A 24 -1.71 -1.71 -7.65
CA THR A 24 -2.33 -1.85 -8.99
C THR A 24 -1.79 -3.05 -9.76
N THR A 25 -0.82 -3.76 -9.18
CA THR A 25 -0.19 -4.92 -9.77
C THR A 25 -0.11 -6.05 -8.75
N SER A 26 -0.14 -7.31 -9.23
CA SER A 26 0.02 -8.47 -8.37
C SER A 26 1.42 -8.60 -7.76
N VAL A 27 2.41 -7.86 -8.30
CA VAL A 27 3.81 -7.96 -7.89
C VAL A 27 4.02 -7.42 -6.47
N THR A 28 3.31 -6.36 -6.11
CA THR A 28 3.41 -5.70 -4.80
C THR A 28 2.33 -6.16 -3.81
N GLU A 29 1.50 -7.14 -4.19
CA GLU A 29 0.39 -7.65 -3.38
C GLU A 29 0.85 -8.34 -2.09
N SER A 30 1.94 -9.12 -2.16
CA SER A 30 2.50 -9.80 -0.99
C SER A 30 3.00 -8.81 0.06
N ILE A 31 3.64 -7.73 -0.38
CA ILE A 31 4.14 -6.66 0.48
C ILE A 31 2.97 -5.89 1.10
N TYR A 32 1.98 -5.52 0.28
CA TYR A 32 0.76 -4.86 0.78
C TYR A 32 0.06 -5.69 1.87
N LYS A 33 -0.09 -7.01 1.65
CA LYS A 33 -0.68 -7.91 2.66
C LYS A 33 0.17 -7.98 3.93
N TRP A 34 1.50 -7.98 3.81
CA TRP A 34 2.40 -7.96 4.97
C TRP A 34 2.21 -6.66 5.78
N LEU A 35 2.20 -5.51 5.11
CA LEU A 35 1.99 -4.19 5.73
C LEU A 35 0.64 -4.14 6.45
N LYS A 36 -0.42 -4.59 5.78
CA LYS A 36 -1.77 -4.65 6.37
C LYS A 36 -1.84 -5.57 7.59
N LYS A 37 -1.19 -6.73 7.54
CA LYS A 37 -1.18 -7.71 8.64
C LYS A 37 -0.46 -7.18 9.89
N HIS A 38 0.66 -6.47 9.70
CA HIS A 38 1.51 -6.05 10.81
C HIS A 38 1.30 -4.59 11.23
N GLN A 39 0.38 -3.86 10.59
CA GLN A 39 0.08 -2.47 10.89
C GLN A 39 -0.18 -2.26 12.40
N ALA A 40 -1.11 -3.02 12.99
CA ALA A 40 -1.49 -2.84 14.39
C ALA A 40 -0.32 -2.99 15.39
N THR A 41 0.75 -3.68 14.98
CA THR A 41 1.89 -4.01 15.84
C THR A 41 3.16 -3.21 15.53
N LEU A 42 3.39 -2.89 14.25
CA LEU A 42 4.65 -2.33 13.76
C LEU A 42 4.52 -0.92 13.18
N ASP A 43 3.31 -0.37 13.04
CA ASP A 43 3.10 0.98 12.52
C ASP A 43 3.81 2.06 13.37
N GLY A 44 4.59 2.91 12.70
CA GLY A 44 5.52 3.88 13.30
C GLY A 44 6.84 3.28 13.82
N SER A 45 7.15 2.02 13.46
CA SER A 45 8.49 1.46 13.65
C SER A 45 9.31 1.62 12.38
N ARG A 46 10.63 1.78 12.54
CA ARG A 46 11.54 1.96 11.40
C ARG A 46 11.46 0.83 10.37
N ALA A 47 11.37 -0.42 10.83
CA ALA A 47 11.26 -1.58 9.92
C ALA A 47 9.95 -1.57 9.11
N TYR A 48 8.87 -1.02 9.67
CA TYR A 48 7.60 -0.88 8.96
C TYR A 48 7.64 0.25 7.94
N GLU A 49 8.22 1.38 8.31
CA GLU A 49 8.42 2.54 7.43
C GLU A 49 9.32 2.18 6.23
N GLU A 50 10.45 1.50 6.46
CA GLU A 50 11.32 0.99 5.40
C GLU A 50 10.56 0.06 4.44
N MET A 51 9.72 -0.84 4.97
CA MET A 51 8.91 -1.73 4.13
C MET A 51 7.83 -0.99 3.35
N LYS A 52 7.22 0.04 3.94
CA LYS A 52 6.25 0.93 3.28
C LYS A 52 6.92 1.68 2.13
N GLU A 53 8.11 2.22 2.33
CA GLU A 53 8.87 2.92 1.29
C GLU A 53 9.21 1.99 0.11
N ILE A 54 9.66 0.76 0.40
CA ILE A 54 9.91 -0.26 -0.62
C ILE A 54 8.64 -0.56 -1.41
N TYR A 55 7.52 -0.73 -0.72
CA TYR A 55 6.22 -0.97 -1.36
C TYR A 55 5.82 0.16 -2.31
N GLU A 56 5.87 1.41 -1.84
CA GLU A 56 5.47 2.59 -2.60
C GLU A 56 6.37 2.80 -3.81
N THR A 57 7.69 2.63 -3.65
CA THR A 57 8.67 2.73 -4.74
C THR A 57 8.42 1.66 -5.80
N LEU A 58 8.25 0.40 -5.41
CA LEU A 58 8.00 -0.69 -6.35
C LEU A 58 6.66 -0.50 -7.08
N ASP A 59 5.58 -0.16 -6.36
CA ASP A 59 4.27 0.02 -6.99
C ASP A 59 4.29 1.22 -7.96
N PHE A 60 5.03 2.28 -7.63
CA PHE A 60 5.26 3.39 -8.55
C PHE A 60 6.01 2.95 -9.81
N ASP A 61 7.14 2.26 -9.67
CA ASP A 61 7.94 1.77 -10.79
C ASP A 61 7.14 0.83 -11.70
N PHE A 62 6.37 -0.09 -11.12
CA PHE A 62 5.51 -0.99 -11.91
C PHE A 62 4.39 -0.25 -12.62
N ARG A 63 3.82 0.81 -12.01
CA ARG A 63 2.85 1.69 -12.68
C ARG A 63 3.49 2.44 -13.85
N GLN A 64 4.72 2.92 -13.71
CA GLN A 64 5.42 3.64 -14.79
C GLN A 64 5.89 2.70 -15.90
N ASN A 65 6.38 1.51 -15.56
CA ASN A 65 6.80 0.50 -16.54
C ASN A 65 5.63 0.02 -17.40
N LYS A 66 4.43 -0.15 -16.82
CA LYS A 66 3.23 -0.44 -17.62
C LYS A 66 2.84 0.68 -18.60
N ARG A 67 3.30 1.93 -18.41
CA ARG A 67 3.02 3.04 -19.34
C ARG A 67 4.01 3.14 -20.50
N HIS A 68 5.20 2.53 -20.39
CA HIS A 68 6.24 2.58 -21.43
C HIS A 68 6.23 1.39 -22.40
N VAL A 69 5.31 0.42 -22.23
CA VAL A 69 5.10 -0.69 -23.18
C VAL A 69 3.86 -0.44 -24.03
N GLY A 70 3.74 0.79 -24.57
CA GLY A 70 2.71 1.21 -25.52
C GLY A 70 3.35 1.63 -26.83
#